data_AF-A0A424Z1X5-F1
#
_entry.id   AF-A0A424Z1X5-F1
#
_cell.length_a   1.000
_cell.length_b   1.000
_cell.length_c   1.000
_cell.angle_alpha   90.00
_cell.angle_beta   90.00
_cell.angle_gamma   90.00
#
_symmetry.space_group_name_H-M   'P 1'
#
loop_
_entity.id
_entity.type
_entity.pdbx_description
1 polymer ?
#
loop_
_entity_poly.entity_id
_entity_poly.type
_entity_poly.pdbx_seq_one_letter_code
_entity_poly.pdbx_strand_id
1 'polypeptide(L)'
;MKIFNLFKKPSPSSCKEKENSSCNLEMQYSKNIVKVLGLGCISCKTLYVKLQKLIEELNLDVKLIYITDLKLIASYNITTMPILIINEKVICYGRIPNDEKLKEFVLNNIKK
;
A
#
# COMPACT_ATOMS: atom_id res chain seq x y z
N MET A 1 -23.23 41.72 11.03
CA MET A 1 -24.11 40.61 10.59
C MET A 1 -23.22 39.41 10.34
N LYS A 2 -23.34 38.37 11.17
CA LYS A 2 -23.81 37.04 10.73
C LYS A 2 -22.99 36.55 9.51
N ILE A 3 -22.15 35.54 9.60
CA ILE A 3 -22.63 34.20 9.94
C ILE A 3 -21.43 33.31 10.34
N PHE A 4 -21.48 32.81 11.58
CA PHE A 4 -21.23 31.42 11.96
C PHE A 4 -19.96 30.71 11.46
N ASN A 5 -19.00 30.66 12.38
CA ASN A 5 -18.32 29.44 12.79
C ASN A 5 -19.31 28.26 12.92
N LEU A 6 -18.93 27.04 12.46
CA LEU A 6 -19.45 25.67 12.78
C LEU A 6 -19.22 24.78 11.53
N PHE A 7 -18.66 23.56 11.54
CA PHE A 7 -18.55 22.53 12.57
C PHE A 7 -17.49 21.47 12.13
N LYS A 8 -16.58 21.12 13.07
CA LYS A 8 -16.11 19.77 13.47
C LYS A 8 -15.76 18.64 12.44
N LYS A 9 -14.48 18.25 12.47
CA LYS A 9 -13.79 16.91 12.52
C LYS A 9 -14.66 15.65 12.91
N PRO A 10 -14.15 14.38 12.94
CA PRO A 10 -13.25 13.56 12.07
C PRO A 10 -13.61 12.02 11.92
N SER A 11 -12.68 11.25 11.28
CA SER A 11 -12.25 9.82 11.42
C SER A 11 -13.02 8.69 10.69
N PRO A 12 -12.56 7.40 10.69
CA PRO A 12 -13.49 6.35 11.13
C PRO A 12 -14.32 6.97 12.26
N SER A 13 -15.54 7.41 12.01
CA SER A 13 -16.47 6.97 10.97
C SER A 13 -16.68 7.91 9.75
N SER A 14 -16.42 7.36 8.56
CA SER A 14 -17.16 7.52 7.30
C SER A 14 -16.75 8.57 6.24
N CYS A 15 -16.57 8.05 5.02
CA CYS A 15 -17.00 8.52 3.68
C CYS A 15 -16.55 9.89 3.06
N LYS A 16 -15.91 9.76 1.88
CA LYS A 16 -16.00 10.53 0.60
C LYS A 16 -15.23 11.86 0.41
N GLU A 17 -14.36 11.87 -0.62
CA GLU A 17 -14.11 12.87 -1.72
C GLU A 17 -14.06 14.39 -1.36
N LYS A 18 -13.16 15.28 -1.85
CA LYS A 18 -12.46 15.43 -3.14
C LYS A 18 -11.50 16.66 -3.10
N GLU A 19 -10.58 16.69 -4.07
CA GLU A 19 -9.94 17.83 -4.76
C GLU A 19 -9.03 18.87 -4.06
N ASN A 20 -7.75 18.76 -4.45
CA ASN A 20 -6.88 19.80 -5.01
C ASN A 20 -6.69 21.10 -4.20
N SER A 21 -5.72 21.07 -3.28
CA SER A 21 -4.93 22.26 -3.00
C SER A 21 -3.57 21.85 -2.44
N SER A 22 -2.53 22.43 -3.04
CA SER A 22 -1.12 22.44 -2.65
C SER A 22 -0.74 21.60 -1.43
N CYS A 23 -0.13 20.45 -1.66
CA CYS A 23 0.77 19.84 -0.69
C CYS A 23 2.03 19.41 -1.43
N ASN A 24 2.91 20.39 -1.67
CA ASN A 24 4.33 20.12 -1.49
C ASN A 24 4.48 19.66 -0.03
N LEU A 25 4.42 18.35 0.17
CA LEU A 25 4.92 17.71 1.38
C LEU A 25 6.12 16.87 0.98
N GLU A 26 7.12 17.53 0.40
CA GLU A 26 8.47 17.14 0.78
C GLU A 26 8.57 17.45 2.28
N MET A 27 8.49 16.40 3.11
CA MET A 27 9.43 16.11 4.20
C MET A 27 8.82 15.06 5.14
N GLN A 28 9.71 14.23 5.71
CA GLN A 28 9.54 13.28 6.83
C GLN A 28 9.37 11.80 6.37
N TYR A 29 10.37 11.22 5.71
CA TYR A 29 11.47 10.43 6.31
C TYR A 29 11.10 8.96 6.66
N SER A 30 11.90 8.03 6.13
CA SER A 30 12.16 6.66 6.59
C SER A 30 11.01 5.67 6.87
N LYS A 31 9.83 5.81 6.26
CA LYS A 31 8.80 4.76 6.37
C LYS A 31 8.92 3.77 5.21
N ASN A 32 9.14 2.49 5.52
CA ASN A 32 9.17 1.42 4.53
C ASN A 32 7.75 1.21 3.97
N ILE A 33 7.59 1.23 2.65
CA ILE A 33 6.28 1.12 1.98
C ILE A 33 6.20 -0.21 1.24
N VAL A 34 5.15 -0.98 1.51
CA VAL A 34 4.84 -2.22 0.79
C VAL A 34 3.55 -2.00 0.02
N LYS A 35 3.61 -2.13 -1.30
CA LYS A 35 2.45 -1.99 -2.19
C LYS A 35 2.15 -3.34 -2.83
N VAL A 36 0.87 -3.71 -2.84
CA VAL A 36 0.37 -4.86 -3.59
C VAL A 36 -0.52 -4.33 -4.68
N LEU A 37 -0.15 -4.57 -5.93
CA LEU A 37 -0.95 -4.16 -7.08
C LEU A 37 -1.70 -5.36 -7.63
N GLY A 38 -2.99 -5.18 -7.90
CA GLY A 38 -3.81 -6.21 -8.52
C GLY A 38 -5.25 -5.77 -8.76
N LEU A 39 -5.96 -6.53 -9.59
CA LEU A 39 -7.33 -6.22 -10.01
C LEU A 39 -8.41 -6.79 -9.06
N GLY A 40 -8.06 -7.02 -7.79
CA GLY A 40 -9.01 -7.57 -6.80
C GLY A 40 -9.25 -9.08 -6.92
N CYS A 41 -8.45 -9.79 -7.70
CA CYS A 41 -8.52 -11.24 -7.87
C CYS A 41 -8.27 -12.01 -6.55
N ILE A 42 -8.74 -13.25 -6.44
CA ILE A 42 -8.59 -14.07 -5.21
C ILE A 42 -7.12 -14.20 -4.82
N SER A 43 -6.25 -14.48 -5.79
CA SER A 43 -4.80 -14.57 -5.57
C SER A 43 -4.19 -13.25 -5.11
N CYS A 44 -4.67 -12.12 -5.64
CA CYS A 44 -4.25 -10.78 -5.24
C CYS A 44 -4.59 -10.49 -3.77
N LYS A 45 -5.81 -10.86 -3.35
CA LYS A 45 -6.27 -10.72 -1.96
C LYS A 45 -5.50 -11.63 -1.02
N THR A 46 -5.25 -12.87 -1.41
CA THR A 46 -4.45 -13.81 -0.61
C THR A 46 -3.06 -13.28 -0.33
N LEU A 47 -2.38 -12.69 -1.33
CA LEU A 47 -1.05 -12.10 -1.14
C LEU A 47 -1.09 -10.92 -0.15
N TYR A 48 -2.11 -10.05 -0.24
CA TYR A 48 -2.29 -8.93 0.67
C TYR A 48 -2.50 -9.40 2.12
N VAL A 49 -3.39 -10.37 2.35
CA VAL A 49 -3.67 -10.90 3.69
C VAL A 49 -2.44 -11.56 4.29
N LYS A 50 -1.68 -12.33 3.50
CA LYS A 50 -0.41 -12.93 3.94
C LYS A 50 0.61 -11.87 4.36
N LEU A 51 0.76 -10.80 3.58
CA LEU A 51 1.65 -9.69 3.91
C LEU A 51 1.20 -8.95 5.16
N GLN A 52 -0.10 -8.70 5.30
CA GLN A 52 -0.66 -8.06 6.49
C GLN A 52 -0.32 -8.85 7.75
N LYS A 53 -0.62 -10.15 7.75
CA LYS A 53 -0.30 -11.04 8.87
C LYS A 53 1.19 -11.08 9.17
N LEU A 54 2.03 -11.12 8.14
CA LEU A 54 3.48 -11.11 8.26
C LEU A 54 4.01 -9.83 8.92
N ILE A 55 3.48 -8.67 8.53
CA ILE A 55 3.87 -7.37 9.07
C ILE A 55 3.48 -7.27 10.55
N GLU A 56 2.28 -7.76 10.90
CA GLU A 56 1.79 -7.86 12.28
C GLU A 56 2.65 -8.82 13.12
N GLU A 57 2.95 -10.02 12.60
CA GLU A 57 3.80 -11.03 13.27
C GLU A 57 5.21 -10.48 13.57
N LEU A 58 5.80 -9.76 12.62
CA LEU A 58 7.15 -9.23 12.74
C LEU A 58 7.22 -7.84 13.39
N ASN A 59 6.08 -7.24 13.77
CA ASN A 59 5.97 -5.89 14.34
C ASN A 59 6.75 -4.84 13.53
N LEU A 60 6.66 -4.91 12.19
CA LEU A 60 7.39 -4.02 11.30
C LEU A 60 6.64 -2.69 11.14
N ASP A 61 7.33 -1.55 11.28
CA ASP A 61 6.74 -0.24 10.95
C ASP A 61 6.74 0.00 9.44
N VAL A 62 5.91 -0.75 8.72
CA VAL A 62 5.73 -0.59 7.27
C VAL A 62 4.31 -0.21 6.92
N LYS A 63 4.17 0.57 5.85
CA LYS A 63 2.86 0.94 5.31
C LYS A 63 2.47 -0.05 4.21
N LEU A 64 1.50 -0.92 4.49
CA LEU A 64 0.91 -1.82 3.49
C LEU A 64 -0.21 -1.10 2.72
N ILE A 65 -0.14 -1.07 1.39
CA ILE A 65 -1.12 -0.41 0.52
C ILE A 65 -1.56 -1.40 -0.56
N TYR A 66 -2.88 -1.57 -0.72
CA TYR A 66 -3.44 -2.28 -1.86
C TYR A 66 -3.83 -1.29 -2.95
N ILE A 67 -3.31 -1.49 -4.16
CA ILE A 67 -3.57 -0.60 -5.29
C ILE A 67 -4.27 -1.38 -6.39
N THR A 68 -5.45 -0.89 -6.76
CA THR A 68 -6.29 -1.42 -7.84
C THR A 68 -6.28 -0.54 -9.09
N ASP A 69 -5.40 0.45 -9.15
CA ASP A 69 -5.33 1.39 -10.27
C ASP A 69 -4.66 0.74 -11.48
N LEU A 70 -5.47 0.51 -12.53
CA LEU A 70 -5.03 -0.01 -13.82
C LEU A 70 -3.94 0.85 -14.48
N LYS A 71 -4.01 2.17 -14.37
CA LYS A 71 -3.05 3.09 -15.00
C LYS A 71 -1.68 2.95 -14.34
N LEU A 72 -1.66 2.83 -13.01
CA LEU A 72 -0.43 2.61 -12.27
C LEU A 72 0.19 1.27 -12.66
N ILE A 73 -0.61 0.20 -12.77
CA ILE A 73 -0.09 -1.12 -13.14
C ILE A 73 0.46 -1.12 -14.57
N ALA A 74 -0.25 -0.49 -15.51
CA ALA A 74 0.22 -0.35 -16.89
C ALA A 74 1.56 0.41 -16.97
N SER A 75 1.79 1.37 -16.08
CA SER A 75 3.06 2.13 -16.00
C SER A 75 4.25 1.25 -15.58
N TYR A 76 4.01 0.12 -14.93
CA TYR A 76 5.06 -0.87 -14.63
C TYR A 76 5.31 -1.85 -15.79
N ASN A 77 4.55 -1.77 -16.89
CA ASN A 77 4.62 -2.68 -18.04
C ASN A 77 4.50 -4.19 -17.66
N ILE A 78 3.83 -4.49 -16.55
CA ILE A 78 3.62 -5.86 -16.08
C ILE A 78 2.24 -6.34 -16.53
N THR A 79 2.21 -7.42 -17.30
CA THR A 79 0.98 -8.08 -17.76
C THR A 79 0.45 -9.13 -16.79
N THR A 80 1.28 -9.59 -15.84
CA THR A 80 0.96 -10.69 -14.92
C THR A 80 0.86 -10.21 -13.47
N MET A 81 -0.28 -10.49 -12.85
CA MET A 81 -0.61 -10.07 -11.48
C MET A 81 -0.89 -11.31 -10.64
N PRO A 82 -0.69 -11.29 -9.32
CA PRO A 82 -0.45 -10.12 -8.45
C PRO A 82 0.99 -9.62 -8.47
N ILE A 83 1.19 -8.33 -8.17
CA ILE A 83 2.50 -7.67 -8.14
C ILE A 83 2.79 -7.20 -6.71
N LEU A 84 3.98 -7.53 -6.20
CA LEU A 84 4.51 -7.06 -4.93
C LEU A 84 5.61 -6.03 -5.17
N ILE A 85 5.44 -4.85 -4.58
CA ILE A 85 6.40 -3.76 -4.61
C ILE A 85 6.79 -3.40 -3.18
N ILE A 86 8.08 -3.23 -2.92
CA ILE A 86 8.60 -2.77 -1.64
C ILE A 86 9.52 -1.60 -1.92
N ASN A 87 9.29 -0.46 -1.28
CA ASN A 87 10.08 0.77 -1.45
C ASN A 87 10.23 1.16 -2.93
N GLU A 88 9.11 1.24 -3.67
CA GLU A 88 9.02 1.47 -5.12
C GLU A 88 9.72 0.44 -6.03
N LYS A 89 10.30 -0.64 -5.47
CA LYS A 89 10.96 -1.70 -6.22
C LYS A 89 10.04 -2.92 -6.38
N VAL A 90 9.88 -3.39 -7.61
CA VAL A 90 9.18 -4.64 -7.90
C VAL A 90 10.00 -5.82 -7.39
N ILE A 91 9.41 -6.63 -6.50
CA ILE A 91 10.07 -7.80 -5.89
C ILE A 91 9.60 -9.09 -6.54
N CYS A 92 8.30 -9.24 -6.76
CA CYS A 92 7.75 -10.39 -7.47
C CYS A 92 6.44 -10.05 -8.18
N TYR A 93 6.16 -10.76 -9.25
CA TYR A 93 4.91 -10.64 -10.00
C TYR A 93 4.45 -12.02 -10.52
N GLY A 94 3.15 -12.15 -10.79
CA GLY A 94 2.56 -13.33 -11.45
C GLY A 94 2.45 -14.61 -10.61
N ARG A 95 2.97 -14.64 -9.38
CA ARG A 95 2.85 -15.79 -8.46
C ARG A 95 2.76 -15.33 -7.01
N ILE A 96 2.15 -16.16 -6.17
CA ILE A 96 2.14 -15.97 -4.72
C ILE A 96 3.30 -16.79 -4.13
N PRO A 97 4.32 -16.16 -3.53
CA PRO A 97 5.38 -16.89 -2.81
C PRO A 97 4.83 -17.63 -1.59
N ASN A 98 5.58 -18.63 -1.12
CA ASN A 98 5.31 -19.23 0.19
C ASN A 98 5.65 -18.24 1.32
N ASP A 99 5.13 -18.49 2.52
CA ASP A 99 5.23 -17.56 3.65
C ASP A 99 6.69 -17.31 4.06
N GLU A 100 7.56 -18.31 3.98
CA GLU A 100 9.00 -18.19 4.24
C GLU A 100 9.71 -17.27 3.23
N LYS A 101 9.39 -17.41 1.94
CA LYS A 101 9.95 -16.54 0.89
C LYS A 101 9.43 -15.12 1.00
N LEU A 102 8.17 -14.98 1.41
CA LEU A 102 7.56 -13.67 1.64
C LEU A 102 8.25 -12.96 2.81
N LYS A 103 8.53 -13.69 3.90
CA LYS A 103 9.37 -13.24 5.03
C LYS A 103 10.73 -12.74 4.54
N GLU A 104 11.42 -13.55 3.75
CA GLU A 104 12.73 -13.21 3.19
C GLU A 104 12.67 -11.94 2.32
N PHE A 105 11.71 -11.83 1.40
CA PHE A 105 11.56 -10.64 0.56
C PHE A 105 11.31 -9.37 1.36
N VAL A 106 10.46 -9.45 2.37
CA VAL A 106 10.13 -8.32 3.24
C VAL A 106 11.37 -7.91 4.05
N LEU A 107 12.06 -8.85 4.70
CA LEU A 107 13.25 -8.58 5.51
C LEU A 107 14.44 -8.06 4.70
N ASN A 108 14.66 -8.58 3.48
CA ASN A 108 15.79 -8.18 2.63
C ASN A 108 15.63 -6.79 2.02
N ASN A 109 14.40 -6.28 1.90
CA ASN A 109 14.12 -5.01 1.22
C ASN A 109 13.66 -3.90 2.17
N ILE A 110 13.40 -4.22 3.44
CA ILE A 110 13.12 -3.26 4.51
C ILE A 110 14.45 -2.87 5.16
N LYS A 111 14.76 -1.57 5.18
CA LYS A 111 15.90 -1.06 5.94
C LYS A 111 15.48 -0.97 7.41
N LYS A 112 16.21 -1.69 8.27
CA LYS A 112 16.11 -1.61 9.73
C LYS A 112 16.82 -0.38 10.26
#